data_AF-A0A4P5XMH8-F1
#
_entry.id   AF-A0A4P5XMH8-F1
#
_cell.length_a   1.000
_cell.length_b   1.000
_cell.length_c   1.000
_cell.angle_alpha   90.00
_cell.angle_beta   90.00
_cell.angle_gamma   90.00
#
_symmetry.space_group_name_H-M   'P 1'
#
loop_
_entity.id
_entity.type
_entity.pdbx_description
1 polymer ?
#
loop_
_entity_poly.entity_id
_entity_poly.type
_entity_poly.pdbx_seq_one_letter_code
_entity_poly.pdbx_strand_id
1 'polypeptide(L)'
;MEFVSYQDAWRLLRPFGAEVATQSESELRLSLTEGPQSSCIDIASSDHAMAKKLPSDVIQLDRKNLADMVEAIIHKLRLTQVYVIPIGHWRQLFEAVAEGMATNEQWRAIDSAAIVELNTRDALLFVPANFHILRDLVRVVLTAGSEPIHGISIATVGSPLLIEVMPAGEVSVFVGRSDLAHVVREVLNHPPGHAKPVSVNAPTTPKT
;
A
#
# COMPACT_ATOMS: atom_id res chain seq x y z
N MET A 1 0.72 14.26 10.03
CA MET A 1 1.39 13.94 8.74
C MET A 1 2.27 15.13 8.39
N GLU A 2 3.42 14.92 7.78
CA GLU A 2 4.32 16.02 7.38
C GLU A 2 5.14 15.63 6.15
N PHE A 3 5.44 16.60 5.29
CA PHE A 3 6.35 16.38 4.18
C PHE A 3 7.79 16.31 4.69
N VAL A 4 8.53 15.33 4.15
CA VAL A 4 9.94 15.10 4.42
C VAL A 4 10.68 15.24 3.11
N SER A 5 11.73 16.06 3.13
CA SER A 5 12.56 16.30 1.94
C SER A 5 13.03 14.98 1.34
N TYR A 6 13.20 14.94 0.02
CA TYR A 6 13.80 13.80 -0.67
C TYR A 6 15.08 13.31 0.04
N GLN A 7 16.02 14.21 0.33
CA GLN A 7 17.30 13.82 0.95
C GLN A 7 17.12 13.14 2.31
N ASP A 8 16.24 13.67 3.16
CA ASP A 8 15.99 13.11 4.49
C ASP A 8 15.25 11.78 4.43
N ALA A 9 14.21 11.68 3.59
CA ALA A 9 13.47 10.44 3.39
C ALA A 9 14.40 9.33 2.89
N TRP A 10 15.20 9.60 1.85
CA TRP A 10 16.09 8.60 1.27
C TRP A 10 17.24 8.19 2.20
N ARG A 11 17.72 9.09 3.06
CA ARG A 11 18.70 8.75 4.11
C ARG A 11 18.14 7.72 5.08
N LEU A 12 16.83 7.75 5.36
CA LEU A 12 16.16 6.83 6.27
C LEU A 12 15.72 5.53 5.60
N LEU A 13 15.32 5.58 4.32
CA LEU A 13 14.77 4.44 3.60
C LEU A 13 15.84 3.50 3.00
N ARG A 14 16.95 4.04 2.48
CA ARG A 14 18.02 3.23 1.86
C ARG A 14 18.60 2.14 2.78
N PRO A 15 18.83 2.38 4.09
CA PRO A 15 19.29 1.32 4.99
C PRO A 15 18.35 0.11 5.10
N PHE A 16 17.09 0.26 4.73
CA PHE A 16 16.08 -0.81 4.69
C PHE A 16 15.83 -1.34 3.27
N GLY A 17 16.73 -1.02 2.34
CA GLY A 17 16.75 -1.58 0.99
C GLY A 17 15.87 -0.86 -0.01
N ALA A 18 15.28 0.29 0.30
CA ALA A 18 14.50 1.04 -0.68
C ALA A 18 15.42 1.59 -1.80
N GLU A 19 15.05 1.32 -3.04
CA GLU A 19 15.77 1.73 -4.25
C GLU A 19 14.82 2.37 -5.25
N VAL A 20 15.38 3.14 -6.19
CA VAL A 20 14.64 3.68 -7.34
C VAL A 20 14.62 2.61 -8.42
N ALA A 21 13.43 2.11 -8.75
CA ALA A 21 13.25 1.14 -9.84
C ALA A 21 13.10 1.87 -11.19
N THR A 22 12.25 2.90 -11.20
CA THR A 22 11.98 3.73 -12.39
C THR A 22 11.99 5.19 -11.97
N GLN A 23 12.67 6.03 -12.75
CA GLN A 23 12.60 7.48 -12.60
C GLN A 23 12.54 8.16 -13.96
N SER A 24 11.46 8.89 -14.19
CA SER A 24 11.23 9.74 -15.36
C SER A 24 10.64 11.08 -14.92
N GLU A 25 10.32 11.92 -15.90
CA GLU A 25 9.57 13.15 -15.63
C GLU A 25 8.18 12.86 -15.07
N SER A 26 7.51 11.81 -15.55
CA SER A 26 6.14 11.46 -15.16
C SER A 26 6.05 10.53 -13.97
N GLU A 27 7.02 9.64 -13.78
CA GLU A 27 6.92 8.53 -12.82
C GLU A 27 8.16 8.36 -11.95
N LEU A 28 7.93 8.03 -10.68
CA LEU A 28 8.91 7.53 -9.73
C LEU A 28 8.35 6.25 -9.10
N ARG A 29 8.96 5.10 -9.43
CA ARG A 29 8.62 3.82 -8.83
C ARG A 29 9.78 3.29 -8.02
N LEU A 30 9.45 2.64 -6.92
CA LEU A 30 10.43 2.14 -5.97
C LEU A 30 10.51 0.61 -6.06
N SER A 31 11.65 0.07 -5.65
CA SER A 31 11.83 -1.36 -5.41
C SER A 31 12.50 -1.57 -4.05
N LEU A 32 12.62 -2.84 -3.66
CA LEU A 32 13.56 -3.24 -2.62
C LEU A 32 14.79 -3.89 -3.26
N THR A 33 15.96 -3.69 -2.66
CA THR A 33 17.18 -4.41 -3.00
C THR A 33 16.91 -5.91 -3.02
N GLU A 34 17.19 -6.55 -4.14
CA GLU A 34 16.98 -7.98 -4.30
C GLU A 34 17.99 -8.80 -3.46
N GLY A 35 17.53 -9.93 -2.95
CA GLY A 35 18.36 -10.87 -2.23
C GLY A 35 17.75 -12.26 -2.16
N PRO A 36 18.47 -13.27 -1.64
CA PRO A 36 17.98 -14.65 -1.60
C PRO A 36 16.67 -14.83 -0.80
N GLN A 37 16.36 -13.90 0.09
CA GLN A 37 15.15 -13.91 0.92
C GLN A 37 14.10 -12.88 0.48
N SER A 38 14.35 -12.12 -0.59
CA SER A 38 13.38 -11.15 -1.10
C SER A 38 12.26 -11.85 -1.86
N SER A 39 11.04 -11.35 -1.74
CA SER A 39 9.92 -11.78 -2.58
C SER A 39 9.01 -10.62 -2.90
N CYS A 40 8.31 -10.70 -4.04
CA CYS A 40 7.16 -9.86 -4.34
C CYS A 40 5.89 -10.68 -4.15
N ILE A 41 4.85 -10.07 -3.57
CA ILE A 41 3.52 -10.63 -3.48
C ILE A 41 2.59 -9.70 -4.24
N ASP A 42 2.15 -10.15 -5.41
CA ASP A 42 1.26 -9.38 -6.27
C ASP A 42 -0.20 -9.69 -5.94
N ILE A 43 -0.98 -8.62 -5.79
CA ILE A 43 -2.37 -8.67 -5.40
C ILE A 43 -3.15 -7.82 -6.40
N ALA A 44 -4.28 -8.35 -6.86
CA ALA A 44 -5.21 -7.61 -7.70
C ALA A 44 -6.61 -7.67 -7.11
N SER A 45 -7.41 -6.66 -7.41
CA SER A 45 -8.82 -6.69 -7.06
C SER A 45 -9.56 -7.76 -7.88
N SER A 46 -10.56 -8.40 -7.28
CA SER A 46 -11.38 -9.44 -7.93
C SER A 46 -12.18 -8.91 -9.13
N ASP A 47 -12.45 -7.61 -9.15
CA ASP A 47 -13.08 -6.86 -10.24
C ASP A 47 -12.07 -6.24 -11.23
N HIS A 48 -10.77 -6.54 -11.10
CA HIS A 48 -9.76 -6.02 -12.01
C HIS A 48 -10.06 -6.41 -13.46
N ALA A 49 -9.78 -5.51 -14.42
CA ALA A 49 -10.12 -5.72 -15.83
C ALA A 49 -9.53 -7.02 -16.40
N MET A 50 -8.34 -7.40 -15.93
CA MET A 50 -7.64 -8.62 -16.34
C MET A 50 -7.80 -9.79 -15.35
N ALA A 51 -8.66 -9.71 -14.33
CA ALA A 51 -8.75 -10.70 -13.24
C ALA A 51 -8.80 -12.17 -13.72
N LYS A 52 -9.52 -12.46 -14.82
CA LYS A 52 -9.64 -13.81 -15.39
C LYS A 52 -8.39 -14.31 -16.15
N LYS A 53 -7.45 -13.42 -16.45
CA LYS A 53 -6.23 -13.67 -17.22
C LYS A 53 -4.97 -13.49 -16.38
N LEU A 54 -5.11 -13.11 -15.10
CA LEU A 54 -3.97 -12.97 -14.21
C LEU A 54 -3.30 -14.35 -13.98
N PRO A 55 -1.97 -14.37 -13.83
CA PRO A 55 -1.25 -15.54 -13.36
C PRO A 55 -1.81 -16.08 -12.04
N SER A 56 -1.65 -17.39 -11.80
CA SER A 56 -2.22 -18.08 -10.62
C SER A 56 -1.56 -17.67 -9.30
N ASP A 57 -0.37 -17.09 -9.35
CA ASP A 57 0.38 -16.56 -8.21
C ASP A 57 -0.05 -15.14 -7.82
N VAL A 58 -0.86 -14.46 -8.63
CA VAL A 58 -1.48 -13.19 -8.25
C VAL A 58 -2.68 -13.46 -7.35
N ILE A 59 -2.62 -12.92 -6.13
CA ILE A 59 -3.67 -13.08 -5.13
C ILE A 59 -4.83 -12.14 -5.49
N GLN A 60 -6.05 -12.67 -5.54
CA GLN A 60 -7.24 -11.86 -5.80
C GLN A 60 -8.02 -11.59 -4.51
N LEU A 61 -8.34 -10.33 -4.25
CA LEU A 61 -9.15 -9.89 -3.10
C LEU A 61 -10.24 -8.93 -3.55
N ASP A 62 -11.33 -8.82 -2.80
CA ASP A 62 -12.32 -7.76 -3.05
C ASP A 62 -11.65 -6.38 -2.93
N ARG A 63 -11.92 -5.48 -3.88
CA ARG A 63 -11.35 -4.11 -3.90
C ARG A 63 -11.47 -3.39 -2.57
N LYS A 64 -12.63 -3.50 -1.92
CA LYS A 64 -12.92 -2.90 -0.61
C LYS A 64 -11.97 -3.37 0.51
N ASN A 65 -11.42 -4.58 0.40
CA ASN A 65 -10.55 -5.19 1.41
C ASN A 65 -9.07 -4.82 1.21
N LEU A 66 -8.68 -4.29 0.04
CA LEU A 66 -7.28 -3.98 -0.26
C LEU A 66 -6.70 -2.90 0.66
N ALA A 67 -7.46 -1.83 0.90
CA ALA A 67 -7.04 -0.76 1.80
C ALA A 67 -6.90 -1.24 3.25
N ASP A 68 -7.87 -2.03 3.72
CA ASP A 68 -7.86 -2.59 5.07
C ASP A 68 -6.71 -3.60 5.23
N MET A 69 -6.35 -4.32 4.16
CA MET A 69 -5.20 -5.21 4.11
C MET A 69 -3.87 -4.46 4.24
N VAL A 70 -3.71 -3.31 3.57
CA VAL A 70 -2.53 -2.45 3.75
C VAL A 70 -2.41 -1.97 5.21
N GLU A 71 -3.51 -1.47 5.80
CA GLU A 71 -3.52 -1.06 7.21
C GLU A 71 -3.20 -2.24 8.15
N ALA A 72 -3.74 -3.43 7.88
CA ALA A 72 -3.49 -4.62 8.67
C ALA A 72 -2.03 -5.08 8.61
N ILE A 73 -1.35 -4.97 7.46
CA ILE A 73 0.09 -5.24 7.34
C ILE A 73 0.87 -4.27 8.25
N ILE A 74 0.57 -2.97 8.17
CA ILE A 74 1.22 -1.92 8.97
C ILE A 74 1.05 -2.21 10.47
N HIS A 75 -0.16 -2.55 10.91
CA HIS A 75 -0.44 -2.87 12.32
C HIS A 75 0.21 -4.17 12.78
N LYS A 76 0.14 -5.25 11.99
CA LYS A 76 0.70 -6.56 12.34
C LYS A 76 2.22 -6.50 12.49
N LEU A 77 2.87 -5.69 11.65
CA LEU A 77 4.31 -5.43 11.70
C LEU A 77 4.71 -4.35 12.73
N ARG A 78 3.73 -3.74 13.42
CA ARG A 78 3.95 -2.70 14.44
C ARG A 78 4.79 -1.53 13.92
N LEU A 79 4.58 -1.14 12.66
CA LEU A 79 5.31 -0.04 12.07
C LEU A 79 4.93 1.27 12.77
N THR A 80 5.92 2.05 13.15
CA THR A 80 5.73 3.34 13.84
C THR A 80 5.82 4.52 12.89
N GLN A 81 6.34 4.31 11.68
CA GLN A 81 6.53 5.32 10.65
C GLN A 81 6.45 4.67 9.27
N VAL A 82 5.69 5.26 8.37
CA VAL A 82 5.69 4.89 6.95
C VAL A 82 5.74 6.15 6.10
N TYR A 83 6.42 6.07 4.96
CA TYR A 83 6.65 7.16 4.03
C TYR A 83 5.86 6.90 2.76
N VAL A 84 4.91 7.78 2.46
CA VAL A 84 4.12 7.71 1.23
C VAL A 84 4.75 8.63 0.19
N ILE A 85 5.04 8.07 -0.98
CA ILE A 85 5.66 8.77 -2.10
C ILE A 85 4.73 8.60 -3.30
N PRO A 86 4.30 9.68 -3.98
CA PRO A 86 3.45 9.55 -5.16
C PRO A 86 4.28 8.99 -6.32
N ILE A 87 3.64 8.18 -7.18
CA ILE A 87 4.27 7.73 -8.41
C ILE A 87 4.44 8.91 -9.36
N GLY A 88 3.35 9.66 -9.59
CA GLY A 88 3.38 10.96 -10.23
C GLY A 88 3.94 12.05 -9.32
N HIS A 89 3.42 13.26 -9.46
CA HIS A 89 3.63 14.34 -8.50
C HIS A 89 2.44 14.45 -7.54
N TRP A 90 2.67 15.04 -6.38
CA TRP A 90 1.61 15.28 -5.40
C TRP A 90 0.39 16.00 -5.96
N ARG A 91 0.59 17.00 -6.83
CA ARG A 91 -0.50 17.71 -7.49
C ARG A 91 -1.47 16.77 -8.20
N GLN A 92 -0.95 15.83 -8.99
CA GLN A 92 -1.76 14.87 -9.75
C GLN A 92 -2.53 13.94 -8.81
N LEU A 93 -1.87 13.48 -7.75
CA LEU A 93 -2.50 12.64 -6.74
C LEU A 93 -3.60 13.39 -5.98
N PHE A 94 -3.35 14.62 -5.52
CA PHE A 94 -4.34 15.45 -4.83
C PHE A 94 -5.57 15.71 -5.70
N GLU A 95 -5.36 16.08 -6.96
CA GLU A 95 -6.44 16.25 -7.94
C GLU A 95 -7.26 14.96 -8.10
N ALA A 96 -6.61 13.80 -8.20
CA ALA A 96 -7.28 12.51 -8.36
C ALA A 96 -8.07 12.03 -7.13
N VAL A 97 -7.62 12.37 -5.91
CA VAL A 97 -8.27 11.91 -4.66
C VAL A 97 -9.15 12.98 -4.00
N ALA A 98 -9.24 14.18 -4.57
CA ALA A 98 -9.88 15.35 -3.97
C ALA A 98 -11.30 15.06 -3.46
N GLU A 99 -12.16 14.48 -4.30
CA GLU A 99 -13.55 14.17 -3.94
C GLU A 99 -13.63 13.13 -2.82
N GLY A 100 -12.89 12.03 -2.96
CA GLY A 100 -12.91 10.92 -2.00
C GLY A 100 -12.32 11.28 -0.64
N MET A 101 -11.41 12.25 -0.58
CA MET A 101 -10.74 12.71 0.64
C MET A 101 -11.32 14.02 1.20
N ALA A 102 -12.31 14.64 0.57
CA ALA A 102 -12.83 15.96 0.92
C ALA A 102 -13.37 16.08 2.35
N THR A 103 -13.82 14.97 2.95
CA THR A 103 -14.36 14.94 4.32
C THR A 103 -13.29 14.77 5.39
N ASN A 104 -12.04 14.47 5.01
CA ASN A 104 -10.94 14.28 5.95
C ASN A 104 -10.24 15.61 6.23
N GLU A 105 -10.51 16.22 7.38
CA GLU A 105 -9.98 17.54 7.74
C GLU A 105 -8.45 17.59 7.79
N GLN A 106 -7.82 16.55 8.33
CA GLN A 106 -6.36 16.47 8.42
C GLN A 106 -5.71 16.35 7.05
N TRP A 107 -6.33 15.58 6.13
CA TRP A 107 -5.88 15.52 4.74
C TRP A 107 -6.00 16.87 4.05
N ARG A 108 -7.16 17.55 4.18
CA ARG A 108 -7.36 18.89 3.58
C ARG A 108 -6.34 19.93 4.05
N ALA A 109 -5.91 19.85 5.31
CA ALA A 109 -4.87 20.74 5.83
C ALA A 109 -3.52 20.52 5.11
N ILE A 110 -3.17 19.26 4.80
CA ILE A 110 -1.97 18.92 4.02
C ILE A 110 -2.13 19.35 2.56
N ASP A 111 -3.27 19.04 1.94
CA ASP A 111 -3.59 19.40 0.55
C ASP A 111 -3.49 20.92 0.32
N SER A 112 -4.10 21.71 1.22
CA SER A 112 -4.06 23.18 1.15
C SER A 112 -2.63 23.74 1.27
N ALA A 113 -1.78 23.12 2.08
CA ALA A 113 -0.38 23.51 2.20
C ALA A 113 0.44 23.08 0.96
N ALA A 114 0.08 21.97 0.33
CA ALA A 114 0.79 21.42 -0.82
C ALA A 114 0.44 22.10 -2.15
N ILE A 115 -0.80 22.54 -2.35
CA ILE A 115 -1.27 23.21 -3.59
C ILE A 115 -0.44 24.46 -3.91
N VAL A 116 0.10 25.14 -2.89
CA VAL A 116 0.88 26.36 -3.07
C VAL A 116 2.36 26.07 -3.37
N GLU A 117 2.90 24.95 -2.89
CA GLU A 117 4.36 24.76 -2.81
C GLU A 117 4.92 23.47 -3.43
N LEU A 118 4.09 22.45 -3.73
CA LEU A 118 4.60 21.07 -3.95
C LEU A 118 4.09 20.41 -5.24
N ASN A 119 4.70 20.77 -6.37
CA ASN A 119 4.78 19.88 -7.53
C ASN A 119 6.04 18.98 -7.42
N THR A 120 6.23 18.35 -6.27
CA THR A 120 7.39 17.51 -5.97
C THR A 120 6.95 16.06 -5.74
N ARG A 121 7.92 15.20 -5.42
CA ARG A 121 7.75 13.81 -5.00
C ARG A 121 8.31 13.57 -3.60
N ASP A 122 8.37 14.63 -2.79
CA ASP A 122 8.83 14.52 -1.41
C ASP A 122 7.94 13.54 -0.64
N ALA A 123 8.51 12.81 0.32
CA ALA A 123 7.73 11.80 1.02
C ALA A 123 6.78 12.45 2.03
N LEU A 124 5.57 11.92 2.17
CA LEU A 124 4.64 12.29 3.23
C LEU A 124 4.73 11.26 4.35
N LEU A 125 5.14 11.70 5.54
CA LEU A 125 5.28 10.85 6.72
C LEU A 125 3.91 10.60 7.37
N PHE A 126 3.60 9.32 7.55
CA PHE A 126 2.50 8.84 8.37
C PHE A 126 3.04 8.15 9.63
N VAL A 127 2.37 8.41 10.74
CA VAL A 127 2.61 7.81 12.07
C VAL A 127 1.30 7.17 12.55
N PRO A 128 1.30 6.33 13.61
CA PRO A 128 0.12 5.57 14.04
C PRO A 128 -1.16 6.39 14.19
N ALA A 129 -1.07 7.63 14.68
CA ALA A 129 -2.22 8.52 14.80
C ALA A 129 -2.93 8.79 13.46
N ASN A 130 -2.26 8.61 12.33
CA ASN A 130 -2.73 8.97 10.99
C ASN A 130 -2.94 7.75 10.08
N PHE A 131 -2.73 6.50 10.54
CA PHE A 131 -2.84 5.32 9.67
C PHE A 131 -4.25 5.09 9.11
N HIS A 132 -5.28 5.50 9.83
CA HIS A 132 -6.65 5.49 9.31
C HIS A 132 -6.80 6.39 8.07
N ILE A 133 -6.09 7.53 8.01
CA ILE A 133 -6.05 8.43 6.86
C ILE A 133 -5.31 7.77 5.70
N LEU A 134 -4.21 7.06 5.99
CA LEU A 134 -3.49 6.29 4.97
C LEU A 134 -4.39 5.21 4.36
N ARG A 135 -5.14 4.48 5.18
CA ARG A 135 -6.14 3.51 4.68
C ARG A 135 -7.15 4.20 3.77
N ASP A 136 -7.70 5.33 4.19
CA ASP A 136 -8.69 6.05 3.39
C ASP A 136 -8.08 6.55 2.07
N LEU A 137 -6.85 7.05 2.09
CA LEU A 137 -6.09 7.42 0.89
C LEU A 137 -5.89 6.23 -0.06
N VAL A 138 -5.41 5.09 0.46
CA VAL A 138 -5.24 3.85 -0.32
C VAL A 138 -6.57 3.45 -0.95
N ARG A 139 -7.66 3.48 -0.19
CA ARG A 139 -9.01 3.19 -0.69
C ARG A 139 -9.39 4.10 -1.85
N VAL A 140 -9.19 5.41 -1.70
CA VAL A 140 -9.54 6.39 -2.74
C VAL A 140 -8.64 6.26 -3.96
N VAL A 141 -7.33 6.03 -3.82
CA VAL A 141 -6.42 5.76 -4.94
C VAL A 141 -6.91 4.56 -5.76
N LEU A 142 -7.28 3.47 -5.08
CA LEU A 142 -7.77 2.25 -5.73
C LEU A 142 -9.11 2.44 -6.46
N THR A 143 -9.95 3.40 -6.07
CA THR A 143 -11.30 3.57 -6.64
C THR A 143 -11.45 4.76 -7.57
N ALA A 144 -10.76 5.87 -7.29
CA ALA A 144 -10.90 7.14 -8.00
C ALA A 144 -9.70 7.43 -8.92
N GLY A 145 -8.54 6.81 -8.67
CA GLY A 145 -7.40 6.93 -9.56
C GLY A 145 -7.71 6.35 -10.95
N SER A 146 -7.47 7.15 -12.00
CA SER A 146 -7.68 6.76 -13.40
C SER A 146 -6.40 6.45 -14.20
N GLU A 147 -5.24 6.92 -13.75
CA GLU A 147 -3.97 6.83 -14.48
C GLU A 147 -2.85 6.32 -13.57
N PRO A 148 -1.85 5.57 -14.09
CA PRO A 148 -0.77 5.01 -13.27
C PRO A 148 -0.05 6.02 -12.37
N ILE A 149 0.07 7.27 -12.82
CA ILE A 149 0.66 8.39 -12.08
C ILE A 149 -0.08 8.74 -10.79
N HIS A 150 -1.34 8.31 -10.62
CA HIS A 150 -2.11 8.49 -9.38
C HIS A 150 -1.80 7.42 -8.32
N GLY A 151 -0.93 6.46 -8.62
CA GLY A 151 -0.51 5.46 -7.63
C GLY A 151 0.42 6.04 -6.55
N ILE A 152 0.65 5.24 -5.52
CA ILE A 152 1.53 5.58 -4.39
C ILE A 152 2.44 4.42 -4.02
N SER A 153 3.65 4.74 -3.60
CA SER A 153 4.57 3.84 -2.91
C SER A 153 4.56 4.13 -1.41
N ILE A 154 4.48 3.08 -0.60
CA ILE A 154 4.54 3.14 0.86
C ILE A 154 5.81 2.41 1.30
N ALA A 155 6.83 3.18 1.63
CA ALA A 155 8.11 2.68 2.08
C ALA A 155 8.21 2.74 3.61
N THR A 156 8.90 1.78 4.22
CA THR A 156 8.91 1.62 5.68
C THR A 156 10.32 1.77 6.26
N VAL A 157 10.38 2.25 7.50
CA VAL A 157 11.61 2.33 8.29
C VAL A 157 11.56 1.24 9.35
N GLY A 158 12.70 0.57 9.61
CA GLY A 158 12.80 -0.51 10.59
C GLY A 158 12.48 -1.90 10.04
N SER A 159 11.96 -2.00 8.81
CA SER A 159 11.69 -3.27 8.12
C SER A 159 11.92 -3.09 6.61
N PRO A 160 12.52 -4.07 5.91
CA PRO A 160 12.61 -4.03 4.45
C PRO A 160 11.27 -4.45 3.83
N LEU A 161 10.32 -3.51 3.84
CA LEU A 161 8.99 -3.63 3.26
C LEU A 161 8.68 -2.38 2.44
N LEU A 162 8.18 -2.60 1.23
CA LEU A 162 7.65 -1.58 0.33
C LEU A 162 6.31 -2.09 -0.21
N ILE A 163 5.28 -1.24 -0.19
CA ILE A 163 3.97 -1.54 -0.77
C ILE A 163 3.72 -0.53 -1.87
N GLU A 164 3.47 -0.99 -3.08
CA GLU A 164 3.00 -0.15 -4.17
C GLU A 164 1.51 -0.35 -4.37
N VAL A 165 0.77 0.75 -4.46
CA VAL A 165 -0.67 0.77 -4.68
C VAL A 165 -0.92 1.48 -6.00
N MET A 166 -1.39 0.73 -6.99
CA MET A 166 -1.74 1.27 -8.29
C MET A 166 -3.26 1.48 -8.37
N PRO A 167 -3.69 2.48 -9.15
CA PRO A 167 -5.10 2.62 -9.51
C PRO A 167 -5.63 1.37 -10.23
N ALA A 168 -6.94 1.29 -10.41
CA ALA A 168 -7.62 0.13 -10.98
C ALA A 168 -7.50 -1.19 -10.17
N GLY A 169 -6.82 -1.20 -9.02
CA GLY A 169 -6.97 -2.27 -8.02
C GLY A 169 -5.76 -3.17 -7.83
N GLU A 170 -4.56 -2.72 -8.18
CA GLU A 170 -3.35 -3.54 -8.11
C GLU A 170 -2.51 -3.09 -6.90
N VAL A 171 -1.99 -4.06 -6.16
CA VAL A 171 -1.12 -3.84 -5.01
C VAL A 171 0.04 -4.82 -5.08
N SER A 172 1.27 -4.32 -5.09
CA SER A 172 2.47 -5.16 -5.01
C SER A 172 3.15 -4.95 -3.66
N VAL A 173 3.43 -6.05 -2.96
CA VAL A 173 4.11 -6.02 -1.66
C VAL A 173 5.50 -6.63 -1.81
N PHE A 174 6.51 -5.77 -1.84
CA PHE A 174 7.91 -6.17 -1.85
C PHE A 174 8.38 -6.38 -0.42
N VAL A 175 8.98 -7.54 -0.14
CA VAL A 175 9.53 -7.89 1.17
C VAL A 175 10.97 -8.34 1.01
N GLY A 176 11.88 -7.79 1.81
CA GLY A 176 13.31 -8.15 1.79
C GLY A 176 13.69 -9.32 2.71
N ARG A 177 12.75 -9.86 3.49
CA ARG A 177 12.98 -11.03 4.36
C ARG A 177 11.81 -12.01 4.32
N SER A 178 12.13 -13.30 4.47
CA SER A 178 11.16 -14.39 4.43
C SER A 178 10.18 -14.41 5.62
N ASP A 179 10.62 -13.96 6.80
CA ASP A 179 9.76 -13.86 7.99
C ASP A 179 8.66 -12.79 7.79
N LEU A 180 9.01 -11.65 7.20
CA LEU A 180 8.05 -10.60 6.82
C LEU A 180 7.08 -11.10 5.75
N ALA A 181 7.60 -11.81 4.75
CA ALA A 181 6.77 -12.44 3.71
C ALA A 181 5.70 -13.37 4.30
N HIS A 182 6.04 -14.12 5.37
CA HIS A 182 5.09 -14.98 6.06
C HIS A 182 3.99 -14.17 6.76
N VAL A 183 4.35 -13.08 7.46
CA VAL A 183 3.39 -12.20 8.13
C VAL A 183 2.43 -11.56 7.12
N VAL A 184 2.94 -11.06 5.99
CA VAL A 184 2.09 -10.50 4.92
C VAL A 184 1.11 -11.55 4.40
N ARG A 185 1.57 -12.78 4.13
CA ARG A 185 0.68 -13.87 3.72
C ARG A 185 -0.35 -14.25 4.78
N GLU A 186 -0.01 -14.18 6.06
CA GLU A 186 -0.96 -14.43 7.15
C GLU A 186 -2.12 -13.42 7.12
N VAL A 187 -1.80 -12.14 6.90
CA VAL A 187 -2.80 -11.06 6.75
C VAL A 187 -3.67 -11.31 5.52
N LEU A 188 -3.08 -11.69 4.39
CA LEU A 188 -3.82 -11.98 3.15
C LEU A 188 -4.77 -13.17 3.29
N ASN A 189 -4.38 -14.20 4.03
CA ASN A 189 -5.22 -15.37 4.29
C ASN A 189 -6.33 -15.11 5.32
N HIS A 190 -6.23 -14.03 6.10
CA HIS A 190 -7.22 -13.63 7.10
C HIS A 190 -7.53 -12.14 6.97
N PRO A 191 -8.14 -11.70 5.84
CA PRO A 191 -8.37 -10.29 5.62
C PRO A 191 -9.30 -9.75 6.72
N PRO A 192 -9.03 -8.54 7.25
CA PRO A 192 -9.91 -7.91 8.24
C PRO A 192 -11.34 -7.84 7.68
N GLY A 193 -12.31 -8.30 8.48
CA GLY A 193 -13.74 -8.36 8.08
C GLY A 193 -14.25 -9.74 7.65
N HIS A 194 -13.39 -10.76 7.49
CA HIS A 194 -13.87 -12.14 7.37
C HIS A 194 -14.11 -12.76 8.76
N ALA A 195 -15.37 -13.09 9.04
CA ALA A 195 -15.71 -14.03 10.11
C ALA A 195 -14.89 -15.31 9.90
N LYS A 196 -14.37 -15.88 11.00
CA LYS A 196 -13.65 -17.18 10.98
C LYS A 196 -14.36 -18.16 10.07
N PRO A 197 -13.66 -18.93 9.22
CA PRO A 197 -14.30 -20.04 8.53
C PRO A 197 -14.91 -20.94 9.60
N VAL A 198 -16.23 -21.13 9.52
CA VAL A 198 -16.94 -22.09 10.36
C VAL A 198 -16.32 -23.44 10.03
N SER A 199 -15.60 -24.01 11.00
CA SER A 199 -15.14 -25.38 10.92
C SER A 199 -16.37 -26.26 10.78
N VAL A 200 -16.63 -26.74 9.56
CA VAL A 200 -17.66 -27.75 9.31
C VAL A 200 -17.15 -29.03 9.98
N ASN A 201 -17.61 -29.28 11.20
CA ASN A 201 -17.37 -30.54 11.88
C ASN A 201 -17.88 -31.67 10.97
N ALA A 202 -17.00 -32.62 10.69
CA ALA A 202 -17.31 -33.84 9.95
C ALA A 202 -18.49 -34.58 10.61
N PRO A 203 -19.34 -35.25 9.80
CA PRO A 203 -20.49 -35.98 10.34
C PRO A 203 -20.01 -37.16 11.18
N THR A 204 -20.37 -37.18 12.46
CA THR A 204 -20.27 -38.35 13.32
C THR A 204 -21.22 -39.42 12.79
N THR A 205 -20.66 -40.49 12.24
CA THR A 205 -21.38 -41.73 11.97
C THR A 205 -21.87 -42.33 13.30
N PRO A 206 -23.15 -42.71 13.43
CA PRO A 206 -23.59 -43.51 14.56
C PRO A 206 -23.05 -44.94 14.40
N LYS A 207 -22.35 -45.43 15.42
CA LYS A 207 -22.04 -46.84 15.57
C LYS A 207 -23.32 -47.59 15.98
N THR A 208 -23.63 -48.62 15.19
CA THR A 208 -24.44 -49.84 15.45
C THR A 208 -25.52 -49.79 16.53
#